data_AF-A0A9D5YXH9-F1
#
_entry.id   AF-A0A9D5YXH9-F1
#
_cell.length_a   1.000
_cell.length_b   1.000
_cell.length_c   1.000
_cell.angle_alpha   90.00
_cell.angle_beta   90.00
_cell.angle_gamma   90.00
#
_symmetry.space_group_name_H-M   'P 1'
#
loop_
_entity.id
_entity.type
_entity.pdbx_description
1 polymer ?
#
loop_
_entity_poly.entity_id
_entity_poly.type
_entity_poly.pdbx_seq_one_letter_code
_entity_poly.pdbx_strand_id
1 'polypeptide(L)'
;MPPKGSCIICSRADAAEIDAALLDGKGVRATAIRFGLPERTLARHNTRCMRRRIAEVTEASAIAALSPEQLLARVSHVEQRALQLCKDADSDGSSIRDRATAIRELRSAVELLAKLTAYVVEQSDREPDAEYRPDIDAAIMAALTARGVAFEPGQIASDDVVVEAEIVGD
;
A
#
# COMPACT_ATOMS: atom_id res chain seq x y z
N MET A 1 -18.79 -28.90 -16.91
CA MET A 1 -18.37 -29.19 -15.53
C MET A 1 -17.18 -28.31 -15.21
N PRO A 2 -17.22 -27.49 -14.15
CA PRO A 2 -16.14 -26.55 -13.86
C PRO A 2 -14.84 -27.29 -13.48
N PRO A 3 -13.65 -26.74 -13.80
CA PRO A 3 -12.37 -27.43 -13.65
C PRO A 3 -12.12 -27.87 -12.20
N LYS A 4 -11.42 -29.00 -12.01
CA LYS A 4 -11.10 -29.56 -10.69
C LYS A 4 -10.38 -28.50 -9.85
N GLY A 5 -11.01 -28.06 -8.76
CA GLY A 5 -10.49 -27.00 -7.87
C GLY A 5 -11.24 -25.67 -7.95
N SER A 6 -11.99 -25.42 -9.02
CA SER A 6 -12.83 -24.22 -9.13
C SER A 6 -14.12 -24.36 -8.30
N CYS A 7 -14.51 -23.29 -7.62
CA CYS A 7 -15.75 -23.27 -6.86
C CYS A 7 -16.93 -23.13 -7.82
N ILE A 8 -17.85 -24.09 -7.78
CA ILE A 8 -19.02 -24.10 -8.68
C ILE A 8 -19.93 -22.89 -8.44
N ILE A 9 -20.00 -22.39 -7.20
CA ILE A 9 -20.82 -21.22 -6.83
C ILE A 9 -20.22 -19.95 -7.44
N CYS A 10 -18.89 -19.82 -7.45
CA CYS A 10 -18.21 -18.68 -8.08
C CYS A 10 -18.44 -18.58 -9.59
N SER A 11 -18.86 -19.67 -10.25
CA SER A 11 -19.08 -19.70 -11.71
C SER A 11 -20.55 -19.53 -12.09
N ARG A 12 -21.44 -19.31 -11.11
CA ARG A 12 -22.87 -19.09 -11.38
C ARG A 12 -23.14 -17.63 -11.72
N ALA A 13 -24.16 -17.38 -12.53
CA ALA A 13 -24.62 -16.03 -12.86
C ALA A 13 -25.16 -15.28 -11.63
N ASP A 14 -25.78 -15.99 -10.68
CA ASP A 14 -26.33 -15.46 -9.44
C ASP A 14 -25.35 -15.49 -8.26
N ALA A 15 -24.04 -15.64 -8.52
CA ALA A 15 -23.02 -15.71 -7.47
C ALA A 15 -23.04 -14.49 -6.53
N ALA A 16 -23.26 -13.30 -7.08
CA ALA A 16 -23.35 -12.07 -6.30
C ALA A 16 -24.56 -12.06 -5.34
N GLU A 17 -25.71 -12.59 -5.77
CA GLU A 17 -26.91 -12.70 -4.91
C GLU A 17 -26.72 -13.73 -3.79
N ILE A 18 -26.01 -14.81 -4.08
CA ILE A 18 -25.65 -15.83 -3.09
C ILE A 18 -24.70 -15.23 -2.04
N ASP A 19 -23.68 -14.49 -2.48
CA ASP A 19 -22.73 -13.81 -1.60
C ASP A 19 -23.45 -12.78 -0.72
N ALA A 20 -24.32 -11.94 -1.30
CA ALA A 20 -25.12 -10.97 -0.55
C ALA A 20 -26.02 -11.65 0.51
N ALA A 21 -26.69 -12.75 0.15
CA ALA A 21 -27.51 -13.49 1.11
C ALA A 21 -26.69 -14.06 2.28
N LEU A 22 -25.44 -14.48 2.05
CA LEU A 22 -24.53 -14.92 3.11
C LEU A 22 -24.04 -13.76 4.00
N LEU A 23 -23.85 -12.57 3.43
CA LEU A 23 -23.45 -11.36 4.17
C LEU A 23 -24.59 -10.77 5.02
N ASP A 24 -25.83 -10.83 4.53
CA ASP A 24 -27.05 -10.37 5.22
C ASP A 24 -27.41 -11.18 6.47
N GLY A 25 -26.52 -12.08 6.93
CA GLY A 25 -26.72 -12.89 8.13
C GLY A 25 -27.68 -14.07 7.93
N LYS A 26 -28.16 -14.32 6.71
CA LYS A 26 -28.93 -15.56 6.44
C LYS A 26 -27.95 -16.73 6.48
N GLY A 27 -28.05 -17.53 7.55
CA GLY A 27 -27.15 -18.65 7.78
C GLY A 27 -27.06 -19.59 6.57
N VAL A 28 -25.93 -20.29 6.43
CA VAL A 28 -25.60 -21.17 5.29
C VAL A 28 -26.77 -22.08 4.89
N ARG A 29 -27.48 -22.65 5.88
CA ARG A 29 -28.64 -23.51 5.65
C ARG A 29 -29.79 -22.82 4.94
N ALA A 30 -30.16 -21.61 5.36
CA ALA A 30 -31.27 -20.85 4.75
C ALA A 30 -30.93 -20.44 3.32
N THR A 31 -29.70 -20.01 3.09
CA THR A 31 -29.21 -19.63 1.76
C THR A 31 -29.09 -20.84 0.84
N ALA A 32 -28.68 -22.01 1.36
CA ALA A 32 -28.63 -23.26 0.60
C ALA A 32 -30.02 -23.66 0.08
N ILE A 33 -31.05 -23.56 0.91
CA ILE A 33 -32.45 -23.83 0.52
C ILE A 33 -32.92 -22.85 -0.54
N ARG A 34 -32.70 -21.54 -0.33
CA ARG A 34 -33.15 -20.49 -1.24
C ARG A 34 -32.61 -20.65 -2.66
N PHE A 35 -31.34 -21.02 -2.80
CA PHE A 35 -30.67 -21.13 -4.10
C PHE A 35 -30.57 -22.56 -4.63
N GLY A 36 -31.19 -23.55 -3.95
CA GLY A 36 -31.17 -24.95 -4.35
C GLY A 36 -29.76 -25.57 -4.37
N LEU A 37 -28.89 -25.14 -3.44
CA LEU A 37 -27.49 -25.56 -3.38
C LEU A 37 -27.26 -26.59 -2.26
N PRO A 38 -26.33 -27.55 -2.44
CA PRO A 38 -25.93 -28.42 -1.35
C PRO A 38 -25.27 -27.61 -0.23
N GLU A 39 -25.73 -27.78 1.01
CA GLU A 39 -25.25 -27.04 2.19
C GLU A 39 -23.72 -27.11 2.33
N ARG A 40 -23.13 -28.30 2.11
CA ARG A 40 -21.67 -28.51 2.13
C ARG A 40 -20.91 -27.67 1.08
N THR A 41 -21.52 -27.48 -0.09
CA THR A 41 -20.92 -26.70 -1.18
C THR A 41 -20.92 -25.22 -0.82
N LEU A 42 -22.04 -24.74 -0.29
CA LEU A 42 -22.19 -23.36 0.15
C LEU A 42 -21.32 -23.05 1.37
N ALA A 43 -21.21 -23.97 2.33
CA ALA A 43 -20.30 -23.85 3.47
C ALA A 43 -18.84 -23.73 3.02
N ARG A 44 -18.41 -24.54 2.05
CA ARG A 44 -17.06 -24.47 1.47
C ARG A 44 -16.82 -23.16 0.73
N HIS A 45 -17.82 -22.66 0.00
CA HIS A 45 -17.74 -21.36 -0.68
C HIS A 45 -17.61 -20.20 0.30
N ASN A 46 -18.46 -20.17 1.34
CA ASN A 46 -18.42 -19.15 2.39
C ASN A 46 -17.04 -19.12 3.08
N THR A 47 -16.54 -20.29 3.49
CA THR A 47 -15.27 -20.38 4.24
C THR A 47 -14.03 -20.13 3.40
N ARG A 48 -14.00 -20.54 2.12
CA ARG A 48 -12.78 -20.43 1.29
C ARG A 48 -12.79 -19.24 0.34
N CYS A 49 -13.90 -18.99 -0.34
CA CYS A 49 -13.97 -18.01 -1.41
C CYS A 49 -14.39 -16.65 -0.86
N MET A 50 -15.50 -16.59 -0.12
CA MET A 50 -15.98 -15.33 0.44
C MET A 50 -15.01 -14.75 1.46
N ARG A 51 -14.56 -15.52 2.47
CA ARG A 51 -13.61 -15.00 3.47
C ARG A 51 -12.34 -14.43 2.84
N ARG A 52 -11.80 -15.09 1.81
CA ARG A 52 -10.64 -14.59 1.07
C ARG A 52 -10.96 -13.28 0.35
N ARG A 53 -12.07 -13.22 -0.38
CA ARG A 53 -12.51 -11.99 -1.08
C ARG A 53 -12.79 -10.85 -0.11
N ILE A 54 -13.42 -11.12 1.04
CA ILE A 54 -13.65 -10.13 2.08
C ILE A 54 -12.31 -9.64 2.61
N ALA A 55 -11.35 -10.54 2.89
CA ALA A 55 -10.01 -10.14 3.32
C ALA A 55 -9.31 -9.25 2.28
N GLU A 56 -9.35 -9.63 1.00
CA GLU A 56 -8.80 -8.86 -0.13
C GLU A 56 -9.46 -7.46 -0.22
N VAL A 57 -10.80 -7.39 -0.12
CA VAL A 57 -11.54 -6.11 -0.15
C VAL A 57 -11.26 -5.27 1.09
N THR A 58 -11.17 -5.87 2.28
CA THR A 58 -10.84 -5.15 3.51
C THR A 58 -9.42 -4.63 3.50
N GLU A 59 -8.48 -5.36 2.91
CA GLU A 59 -7.10 -4.92 2.75
C GLU A 59 -7.01 -3.78 1.74
N ALA A 60 -7.69 -3.90 0.60
CA ALA A 60 -7.76 -2.83 -0.40
C ALA A 60 -8.43 -1.56 0.18
N SER A 61 -9.52 -1.72 0.94
CA SER A 61 -10.19 -0.62 1.63
C SER A 61 -9.31 0.01 2.72
N ALA A 62 -8.60 -0.81 3.50
CA ALA A 62 -7.66 -0.32 4.51
C ALA A 62 -6.50 0.45 3.88
N ILE A 63 -6.00 0.03 2.72
CA ILE A 63 -4.99 0.76 1.95
C ILE A 63 -5.57 2.06 1.39
N ALA A 64 -6.80 2.04 0.85
CA ALA A 64 -7.48 3.23 0.33
C ALA A 64 -7.82 4.26 1.42
N ALA A 65 -7.95 3.83 2.67
CA ALA A 65 -8.18 4.69 3.83
C ALA A 65 -6.89 5.32 4.39
N LEU A 66 -5.70 4.92 3.92
CA LEU A 66 -4.44 5.51 4.35
C LEU A 66 -4.28 6.91 3.76
N SER A 67 -3.80 7.84 4.59
CA SER A 67 -3.33 9.13 4.07
C SER A 67 -2.07 8.92 3.20
N PRO A 68 -1.75 9.87 2.31
CA PRO A 68 -0.53 9.82 1.51
C PRO A 68 0.74 9.61 2.36
N GLU A 69 0.82 10.25 3.52
CA GLU A 69 1.95 10.12 4.46
C GLU A 69 2.01 8.72 5.10
N GLN A 70 0.86 8.15 5.44
CA GLN A 70 0.78 6.78 5.98
C GLN A 70 1.17 5.74 4.93
N LEU A 71 0.79 5.97 3.67
CA LEU A 71 1.18 5.13 2.56
C LEU A 71 2.68 5.23 2.29
N LEU A 72 3.24 6.44 2.27
CA LEU A 72 4.68 6.68 2.17
C LEU A 72 5.44 5.97 3.30
N ALA A 73 5.04 6.15 4.56
CA ALA A 73 5.68 5.49 5.70
C ALA A 73 5.68 3.96 5.58
N ARG A 74 4.58 3.38 5.07
CA ARG A 74 4.46 1.93 4.87
C ARG A 74 5.39 1.43 3.75
N VAL A 75 5.55 2.18 2.67
CA VAL A 75 6.49 1.82 1.59
C VAL A 75 7.94 2.07 2.01
N SER A 76 8.23 3.11 2.81
CA SER A 76 9.57 3.32 3.38
C SER A 76 9.99 2.14 4.26
N HIS A 77 9.06 1.58 5.03
CA HIS A 77 9.32 0.35 5.79
C HIS A 77 9.61 -0.86 4.88
N VAL A 78 8.98 -0.97 3.71
CA VAL A 78 9.30 -2.03 2.72
C VAL A 78 10.71 -1.84 2.17
N GLU A 79 11.11 -0.62 1.84
CA GLU A 79 12.45 -0.29 1.39
C GLU A 79 13.52 -0.63 2.43
N GLN A 80 13.31 -0.25 3.70
CA GLN A 80 14.21 -0.61 4.81
C GLN A 80 14.37 -2.13 4.94
N ARG A 81 13.29 -2.89 4.79
CA ARG A 81 13.35 -4.36 4.82
C ARG A 81 14.09 -4.93 3.61
N ALA A 82 13.88 -4.39 2.42
CA ALA A 82 14.60 -4.82 1.22
C ALA A 82 16.10 -4.50 1.33
N LEU A 83 16.45 -3.36 1.92
CA LEU A 83 17.83 -3.00 2.23
C LEU A 83 18.46 -3.98 3.22
N GLN A 84 17.72 -4.39 4.27
CA GLN A 84 18.20 -5.41 5.19
C GLN A 84 18.44 -6.76 4.49
N LEU A 85 17.55 -7.18 3.60
CA LEU A 85 17.75 -8.39 2.80
C LEU A 85 19.00 -8.30 1.91
N CYS A 86 19.31 -7.12 1.37
CA CYS A 86 20.56 -6.91 0.63
C CYS A 86 21.78 -7.10 1.52
N LYS A 87 21.78 -6.50 2.72
CA LYS A 87 22.86 -6.67 3.71
C LYS A 87 23.05 -8.12 4.10
N ASP A 88 21.95 -8.84 4.34
CA ASP A 88 21.96 -10.25 4.71
C ASP A 88 22.47 -11.11 3.54
N ALA A 89 22.02 -10.83 2.31
CA ALA A 89 22.50 -11.51 1.10
C ALA A 89 23.97 -11.18 0.78
N ASP A 90 24.51 -10.07 1.30
CA ASP A 90 25.91 -9.72 1.11
C ASP A 90 26.87 -10.47 2.04
N SER A 91 26.35 -11.15 3.07
CA SER A 91 27.12 -12.01 3.95
C SER A 91 27.82 -13.17 3.22
N ASP A 92 28.96 -13.60 3.76
CA ASP A 92 29.74 -14.73 3.26
C ASP A 92 28.87 -16.00 3.20
N GLY A 93 28.83 -16.65 2.04
CA GLY A 93 28.06 -17.89 1.81
C GLY A 93 26.76 -17.72 1.02
N SER A 94 26.27 -16.50 0.81
CA SER A 94 25.09 -16.23 -0.01
C SER A 94 25.38 -16.34 -1.51
N SER A 95 24.47 -16.98 -2.27
CA SER A 95 24.66 -17.20 -3.70
C SER A 95 24.51 -15.89 -4.50
N ILE A 96 25.14 -15.82 -5.68
CA ILE A 96 24.98 -14.69 -6.62
C ILE A 96 23.50 -14.47 -6.98
N ARG A 97 22.70 -15.55 -7.04
CA ARG A 97 21.26 -15.48 -7.32
C ARG A 97 20.50 -14.77 -6.20
N ASP A 98 20.83 -15.05 -4.95
CA ASP A 98 20.16 -14.45 -3.79
C ASP A 98 20.48 -12.96 -3.72
N ARG A 99 21.76 -12.60 -3.91
CA ARG A 99 22.21 -11.21 -4.04
C ARG A 99 21.47 -10.46 -5.15
N ALA A 100 21.42 -11.04 -6.36
CA ALA A 100 20.72 -10.44 -7.49
C ALA A 100 19.20 -10.33 -7.29
N THR A 101 18.62 -11.20 -6.45
CA THR A 101 17.19 -11.13 -6.10
C THR A 101 16.95 -10.02 -5.09
N ALA A 102 17.76 -9.93 -4.03
CA ALA A 102 17.66 -8.86 -3.05
C ALA A 102 17.79 -7.46 -3.69
N ILE A 103 18.76 -7.29 -4.61
CA ILE A 103 18.94 -6.03 -5.36
C ILE A 103 17.69 -5.69 -6.20
N ARG A 104 17.06 -6.70 -6.83
CA ARG A 104 15.83 -6.48 -7.61
C ARG A 104 14.67 -6.01 -6.74
N GLU A 105 14.51 -6.61 -5.56
CA GLU A 105 13.47 -6.19 -4.60
C GLU A 105 13.72 -4.78 -4.08
N LEU A 106 14.98 -4.45 -3.73
CA LEU A 106 15.34 -3.08 -3.30
C LEU A 106 15.06 -2.06 -4.39
N ARG A 107 15.47 -2.33 -5.64
CA ARG A 107 15.16 -1.43 -6.77
C ARG A 107 13.66 -1.22 -6.95
N SER A 108 12.87 -2.28 -6.79
CA SER A 108 11.41 -2.22 -6.93
C SER A 108 10.77 -1.40 -5.81
N ALA A 109 11.28 -1.50 -4.57
CA ALA A 109 10.84 -0.68 -3.45
C ALA A 109 11.19 0.81 -3.64
N VAL A 110 12.41 1.11 -4.09
CA VAL A 110 12.86 2.48 -4.40
C VAL A 110 12.04 3.11 -5.53
N GLU A 111 11.77 2.36 -6.60
CA GLU A 111 10.93 2.83 -7.71
C GLU A 111 9.50 3.15 -7.24
N LEU A 112 8.93 2.31 -6.37
CA LEU A 112 7.62 2.54 -5.79
C LEU A 112 7.60 3.78 -4.88
N LEU A 113 8.63 3.98 -4.05
CA LEU A 113 8.78 5.20 -3.25
C LEU A 113 8.85 6.45 -4.10
N ALA A 114 9.65 6.43 -5.17
CA ALA A 114 9.78 7.57 -6.08
C ALA A 114 8.44 7.95 -6.71
N LYS A 115 7.68 6.95 -7.19
CA LYS A 115 6.34 7.16 -7.78
C LYS A 115 5.34 7.73 -6.77
N LEU A 116 5.32 7.20 -5.54
CA LEU A 116 4.41 7.68 -4.51
C LEU A 116 4.80 9.08 -4.03
N THR A 117 6.08 9.37 -3.90
CA THR A 117 6.56 10.71 -3.52
C THR A 117 6.17 11.73 -4.57
N ALA A 118 6.36 11.43 -5.86
CA ALA A 118 5.91 12.29 -6.94
C ALA A 118 4.39 12.51 -6.90
N TYR A 119 3.61 11.45 -6.67
CA TYR A 119 2.15 11.56 -6.50
C TYR A 119 1.77 12.46 -5.32
N VAL A 120 2.41 12.31 -4.15
CA VAL A 120 2.12 13.15 -2.97
C VAL A 120 2.44 14.62 -3.27
N VAL A 121 3.56 14.91 -3.93
CA VAL A 121 3.94 16.27 -4.33
C VAL A 121 2.93 16.87 -5.31
N GLU A 122 2.49 16.11 -6.32
CA GLU A 122 1.46 16.53 -7.26
C GLU A 122 0.10 16.79 -6.59
N GLN A 123 -0.24 16.04 -5.53
CA GLN A 123 -1.46 16.28 -4.75
C GLN A 123 -1.34 17.46 -3.78
N SER A 124 -0.14 17.79 -3.31
CA SER A 124 0.09 18.97 -2.46
C SER A 124 0.11 20.30 -3.24
N ASP A 125 0.45 20.26 -4.53
CA ASP A 125 0.38 21.43 -5.43
C ASP A 125 -1.05 21.72 -5.95
N ARG A 126 -2.02 20.85 -5.64
CA ARG A 126 -3.44 21.10 -5.90
C ARG A 126 -3.99 21.94 -4.75
N GLU A 127 -3.90 23.27 -4.90
CA GLU A 127 -4.43 24.23 -3.92
C GLU A 127 -5.87 23.85 -3.47
N PRO A 128 -6.12 23.66 -2.16
CA PRO A 128 -7.45 23.88 -1.63
C PRO A 128 -7.72 25.38 -1.73
N ASP A 129 -8.84 25.73 -2.34
CA ASP A 129 -9.34 27.10 -2.40
C ASP A 129 -9.24 27.78 -1.02
N ALA A 130 -8.44 28.84 -0.95
CA ALA A 130 -8.35 29.89 0.07
C ALA A 130 -7.70 29.63 1.46
N GLU A 131 -6.67 30.47 1.69
CA GLU A 131 -6.18 31.08 2.94
C GLU A 131 -4.92 30.47 3.60
N TYR A 132 -3.78 31.11 3.30
CA TYR A 132 -2.48 30.90 3.92
C TYR A 132 -2.56 31.00 5.46
N ARG A 133 -2.14 29.94 6.15
CA ARG A 133 -2.19 29.81 7.61
C ARG A 133 -0.79 29.82 8.23
N PRO A 134 -0.25 31.00 8.57
CA PRO A 134 1.13 31.16 9.05
C PRO A 134 1.41 30.48 10.40
N ASP A 135 0.37 30.10 11.14
CA ASP A 135 0.48 29.36 12.39
C ASP A 135 0.95 27.91 12.19
N ILE A 136 0.60 27.31 11.06
CA ILE A 136 0.96 25.92 10.73
C ILE A 136 2.41 25.84 10.25
N ASP A 137 2.83 26.77 9.40
CA ASP A 137 4.22 26.84 8.91
C ASP A 137 5.20 27.06 10.06
N ALA A 138 4.87 27.94 11.02
CA ALA A 138 5.70 28.17 12.20
C ALA A 138 5.90 26.90 13.05
N ALA A 139 4.85 26.08 13.19
CA ALA A 139 4.92 24.82 13.93
C ALA A 139 5.74 23.74 13.19
N ILE A 140 5.62 23.68 11.86
CA ILE A 140 6.39 22.78 11.00
C ILE A 140 7.88 23.15 11.04
N MET A 141 8.21 24.43 10.88
CA MET A 141 9.59 24.91 10.93
C MET A 141 10.24 24.66 12.30
N ALA A 142 9.49 24.84 13.39
CA ALA A 142 9.96 24.50 14.73
C ALA A 142 10.24 22.99 14.88
N ALA A 143 9.38 22.12 14.33
CA ALA A 143 9.53 20.68 14.38
C ALA A 143 10.70 20.14 13.53
N LEU A 144 11.01 20.82 12.42
CA LEU A 144 12.16 20.50 11.55
C LEU A 144 13.47 20.98 12.17
N THR A 145 13.49 22.18 12.75
CA THR A 145 14.65 22.73 13.46
C THR A 145 15.03 21.86 14.66
N ALA A 146 14.04 21.36 15.42
CA ALA A 146 14.26 20.42 16.52
C ALA A 146 14.87 19.06 16.08
N ARG A 147 14.81 18.74 14.78
CA ARG A 147 15.41 17.54 14.18
C ARG A 147 16.76 17.81 13.51
N GLY A 148 17.34 18.99 13.73
CA GLY A 148 18.64 19.38 13.17
C GLY A 148 18.59 19.75 11.69
N VAL A 149 17.38 19.93 11.13
CA VAL A 149 17.21 20.39 9.76
C VAL A 149 17.22 21.91 9.78
N ALA A 150 18.35 22.51 9.43
CA ALA A 150 18.47 23.95 9.26
C ALA A 150 17.92 24.35 7.89
N PHE A 151 17.04 25.34 7.87
CA PHE A 151 16.62 26.04 6.66
C PHE A 151 17.16 27.46 6.73
N GLU A 152 17.97 27.88 5.77
CA GLU A 152 18.23 29.31 5.59
C GLU A 152 16.98 29.96 4.96
N PRO A 153 16.35 30.94 5.61
CA PRO A 153 15.19 31.60 5.06
C PRO A 153 15.64 32.52 3.92
N GLY A 154 15.60 32.02 2.68
CA GLY A 154 15.94 32.86 1.54
C GLY A 154 15.97 32.30 0.11
N GLN A 155 15.66 31.02 -0.16
CA GLN A 155 15.83 30.49 -1.54
C GLN A 155 14.64 29.73 -2.15
N ILE A 156 13.41 30.01 -1.72
CA ILE A 156 12.24 29.72 -2.56
C ILE A 156 11.72 31.04 -3.12
N ALA A 157 12.50 31.59 -4.06
CA ALA A 157 12.02 32.59 -4.99
C ALA A 157 12.55 32.23 -6.38
N SER A 158 11.63 31.66 -7.17
CA SER A 158 11.55 31.68 -8.63
C SER A 158 12.82 31.49 -9.47
N ASP A 159 12.79 30.42 -10.24
CA ASP A 159 13.42 30.19 -11.55
C ASP A 159 14.96 30.28 -11.66
N ASP A 160 15.51 29.17 -12.17
CA ASP A 160 16.88 28.90 -12.60
C ASP A 160 17.97 28.77 -11.50
N VAL A 161 18.50 27.54 -11.35
CA VAL A 161 19.93 27.17 -11.57
C VAL A 161 20.33 25.88 -10.83
N VAL A 162 21.15 25.12 -11.54
CA VAL A 162 21.93 23.91 -11.21
C VAL A 162 22.45 23.84 -9.78
N VAL A 163 22.19 22.72 -9.09
CA VAL A 163 22.78 22.38 -7.79
C VAL A 163 24.13 21.69 -8.02
N GLU A 164 25.24 22.37 -7.73
CA GLU A 164 26.50 21.70 -7.39
C GLU A 164 26.50 21.45 -5.88
N ALA A 165 26.59 20.18 -5.50
CA ALA A 165 26.62 19.75 -4.11
C ALA A 165 28.07 19.73 -3.59
N GLU A 166 28.37 20.50 -2.55
CA GLU A 166 29.53 20.26 -1.69
C GLU A 166 29.09 19.52 -0.43
N ILE A 167 29.73 18.38 -0.18
CA ILE A 167 29.61 17.64 1.08
C ILE A 167 30.73 18.15 1.99
N VAL A 168 30.38 18.87 3.05
CA VAL A 168 31.30 19.13 4.16
C VAL A 168 31.15 17.98 5.15
N GLY A 169 32.20 17.17 5.25
CA GLY A 169 32.30 16.09 6.22
C GLY A 169 32.86 16.54 7.57
N ASP A 170 32.65 15.68 8.55
CA ASP A 170 33.58 15.37 9.63
C ASP A 170 33.50 13.85 9.92
#